data_AF-A0A2M7SDI2-F1
#
_entry.id   AF-A0A2M7SDI2-F1
#
_cell.length_a   1.000
_cell.length_b   1.000
_cell.length_c   1.000
_cell.angle_alpha   90.00
_cell.angle_beta   90.00
_cell.angle_gamma   90.00
#
_symmetry.space_group_name_H-M   'P 1'
#
loop_
_entity.id
_entity.type
_entity.pdbx_description
1 polymer ?
#
loop_
_entity_poly.entity_id
_entity_poly.type
_entity_poly.pdbx_seq_one_letter_code
_entity_poly.pdbx_strand_id
1 'polypeptide(L)'
;MLGAASESAILLLLETIGKAVKDSQKKSYIKELLDRLRLPLILKEIQSTIDCLIKSKKIAYEIHQGSTEHLLSLYEMIRVQRNDSIHPKIGEFNQTKIFLFINSLPANLEVIYRLINWFRNHKV
;
A
#
# COMPACT_ATOMS: atom_id res chain seq x y z
N MET A 1 3.38 15.23 -4.88
CA MET A 1 2.83 15.24 -3.50
C MET A 1 1.89 14.07 -3.26
N LEU A 2 0.91 13.80 -4.13
CA LEU A 2 -0.04 12.69 -3.95
C LEU A 2 0.65 11.31 -3.95
N GLY A 3 1.56 11.04 -4.90
CA GLY A 3 2.33 9.80 -4.92
C GLY A 3 3.20 9.61 -3.68
N ALA A 4 3.83 10.68 -3.16
CA ALA A 4 4.60 10.60 -1.90
C ALA A 4 3.70 10.27 -0.68
N ALA A 5 2.49 10.81 -0.64
CA ALA A 5 1.51 10.48 0.40
C ALA A 5 1.05 9.01 0.28
N SER A 6 0.76 8.54 -0.95
CA SER A 6 0.42 7.15 -1.23
C SER A 6 1.55 6.19 -0.84
N GLU A 7 2.80 6.54 -1.16
CA GLU A 7 3.98 5.75 -0.77
C GLU A 7 4.11 5.66 0.75
N SER A 8 3.98 6.79 1.46
CA SER A 8 4.01 6.81 2.92
C SER A 8 2.93 5.93 3.55
N ALA A 9 1.71 5.93 3.00
CA ALA A 9 0.62 5.08 3.49
C ALA A 9 0.91 3.58 3.30
N ILE A 10 1.48 3.19 2.14
CA ILE A 10 1.88 1.80 1.87
C ILE A 10 3.00 1.36 2.82
N LEU A 11 4.00 2.21 3.04
CA LEU A 11 5.10 1.91 3.97
C LEU A 11 4.60 1.77 5.41
N LEU A 12 3.68 2.64 5.83
CA LEU A 12 3.05 2.55 7.14
C LEU A 12 2.24 1.25 7.30
N LEU A 13 1.54 0.82 6.25
CA LEU A 13 0.84 -0.48 6.25
C LEU A 13 1.83 -1.64 6.40
N LEU A 14 2.92 -1.65 5.62
CA LEU A 14 3.95 -2.69 5.70
C LEU A 14 4.59 -2.74 7.10
N GLU A 15 4.93 -1.58 7.67
CA GLU A 15 5.49 -1.48 9.01
C GLU A 15 4.51 -2.04 10.06
N THR A 16 3.23 -1.71 9.91
CA THR A 16 2.18 -2.19 10.82
C THR A 16 2.02 -3.71 10.71
N ILE A 17 2.07 -4.28 9.51
CA ILE A 17 2.10 -5.73 9.30
C ILE A 17 3.31 -6.35 10.01
N GLY A 18 4.51 -5.76 9.86
CA GLY A 18 5.72 -6.23 10.54
C GLY A 18 5.59 -6.27 12.07
N LYS A 19 4.87 -5.30 12.66
CA LYS A 19 4.55 -5.28 14.10
C LYS A 19 3.48 -6.30 14.50
N ALA A 20 2.61 -6.69 13.59
CA ALA A 20 1.50 -7.62 13.81
C ALA A 20 1.93 -9.08 13.69
N VAL A 21 2.83 -9.39 12.75
CA VAL A 21 3.32 -10.74 12.49
C VAL A 21 4.05 -11.31 13.71
N LYS A 22 3.88 -12.59 14.01
CA LYS A 22 4.62 -13.30 15.08
C LYS A 22 5.92 -13.95 14.58
N ASP A 23 5.93 -14.42 13.34
CA ASP A 23 7.07 -15.09 12.72
C ASP A 23 8.30 -14.19 12.63
N SER A 24 9.39 -14.62 13.25
CA SER A 24 10.69 -13.93 13.28
C SER A 24 11.36 -13.82 11.90
N GLN A 25 11.20 -14.83 11.03
CA GLN A 25 11.77 -14.80 9.68
C GLN A 25 11.04 -13.75 8.84
N LYS A 26 9.71 -13.77 8.89
CA LYS A 26 8.85 -12.80 8.20
C LYS A 26 9.09 -11.36 8.68
N LYS A 27 9.26 -11.13 9.99
CA LYS A 27 9.66 -9.81 10.53
C LYS A 27 10.98 -9.31 9.95
N SER A 28 11.97 -10.19 9.88
CA SER A 28 13.30 -9.84 9.35
C SER A 28 13.22 -9.47 7.87
N TYR A 29 12.44 -10.23 7.09
CA TYR A 29 12.18 -9.91 5.69
C TYR A 29 11.44 -8.58 5.51
N ILE A 30 10.40 -8.30 6.31
CA ILE A 30 9.69 -7.03 6.27
C ILE A 30 10.63 -5.86 6.62
N LYS A 31 11.51 -6.04 7.61
CA LYS A 31 12.51 -5.04 7.96
C LYS A 31 13.46 -4.77 6.79
N GLU A 32 13.95 -5.81 6.12
CA GLU A 32 14.78 -5.65 4.92
C GLU A 32 14.06 -4.87 3.81
N LEU A 33 12.77 -5.12 3.60
CA LEU A 33 11.97 -4.38 2.62
C LEU A 33 11.79 -2.90 2.98
N LEU A 34 11.71 -2.56 4.27
CA LEU A 34 11.65 -1.18 4.74
C LEU A 34 13.01 -0.48 4.63
N ASP A 35 14.12 -1.19 4.85
CA ASP A 35 15.48 -0.67 4.70
C ASP A 35 15.85 -0.48 3.20
N ARG A 36 15.34 -1.36 2.34
CA ARG A 36 15.59 -1.35 0.89
C ARG A 36 14.27 -1.27 0.12
N LEU A 37 13.80 -0.04 -0.03
CA LEU A 37 12.50 0.28 -0.63
C LEU A 37 12.38 -0.20 -2.09
N ARG A 38 11.85 -1.41 -2.26
CA ARG A 38 11.49 -2.01 -3.55
C ARG A 38 9.96 -2.10 -3.66
N LEU A 39 9.33 -1.01 -4.12
CA LEU A 39 7.86 -0.89 -4.19
C LEU A 39 7.12 -2.12 -4.76
N PRO A 40 7.56 -2.75 -5.87
CA PRO A 40 6.88 -3.94 -6.37
C PRO A 40 6.90 -5.12 -5.38
N LEU A 41 8.02 -5.30 -4.66
CA LEU A 41 8.14 -6.35 -3.66
C LEU A 41 7.32 -6.03 -2.40
N ILE A 42 7.30 -4.76 -1.98
CA ILE A 42 6.49 -4.29 -0.86
C ILE A 42 5.01 -4.57 -1.11
N LEU A 43 4.49 -4.20 -2.28
CA LEU A 43 3.10 -4.44 -2.64
C LEU A 43 2.77 -5.92 -2.74
N LYS A 44 3.63 -6.70 -3.38
CA LYS A 44 3.47 -8.16 -3.46
C LYS A 44 3.41 -8.78 -2.07
N GLU A 45 4.27 -8.31 -1.16
CA GLU A 45 4.31 -8.80 0.21
C GLU A 45 3.00 -8.47 0.95
N ILE A 46 2.54 -7.21 0.91
CA ILE A 46 1.26 -6.80 1.50
C ILE A 46 0.10 -7.64 0.95
N GLN A 47 -0.01 -7.76 -0.37
CA GLN A 47 -1.07 -8.56 -1.03
C GLN A 47 -1.01 -10.02 -0.61
N SER A 48 0.19 -10.62 -0.61
CA SER A 48 0.36 -12.02 -0.22
C SER A 48 -0.04 -12.28 1.25
N THR A 49 0.25 -11.32 2.12
CA THR A 49 -0.13 -11.38 3.53
C THR A 49 -1.65 -11.30 3.68
N ILE A 50 -2.30 -10.34 3.00
CA ILE A 50 -3.77 -10.21 3.01
C ILE A 50 -4.42 -11.47 2.44
N ASP A 51 -3.96 -11.97 1.30
CA ASP A 51 -4.48 -13.19 0.66
C ASP A 51 -4.36 -14.42 1.56
N CYS A 52 -3.26 -14.54 2.30
CA CYS A 52 -3.08 -15.62 3.28
C CYS A 52 -4.12 -15.54 4.40
N LEU A 53 -4.41 -14.33 4.90
CA LEU A 53 -5.42 -14.10 5.92
C LEU A 53 -6.84 -14.37 5.41
N ILE A 54 -7.14 -13.97 4.17
CA ILE A 54 -8.42 -14.26 3.51
C ILE A 54 -8.60 -15.77 3.38
N LYS A 55 -7.60 -16.48 2.85
CA LYS A 55 -7.65 -17.95 2.67
C LYS A 55 -7.79 -18.69 4.01
N SER A 56 -7.17 -18.17 5.07
CA SER A 56 -7.28 -18.72 6.43
C SER A 56 -8.50 -18.23 7.20
N LYS A 57 -9.38 -17.42 6.58
CA LYS A 57 -10.59 -16.84 7.18
C LYS A 57 -10.33 -16.09 8.50
N LYS A 58 -9.13 -15.49 8.63
CA LYS A 58 -8.72 -14.74 9.83
C LYS A 58 -9.14 -13.28 9.79
N ILE A 59 -9.49 -12.76 8.61
CA ILE A 59 -9.88 -11.37 8.38
C ILE A 59 -11.29 -11.34 7.81
N ALA A 60 -12.13 -10.46 8.35
CA ALA A 60 -13.51 -10.29 7.90
C ALA A 60 -13.57 -9.52 6.57
N TYR A 61 -14.58 -9.80 5.74
CA TYR A 61 -14.69 -9.26 4.39
C TYR A 61 -14.71 -7.72 4.37
N GLU A 62 -15.42 -7.12 5.31
CA GLU A 62 -15.60 -5.68 5.45
C GLU A 62 -14.26 -4.95 5.67
N ILE A 63 -13.27 -5.64 6.23
CA ILE A 63 -11.94 -5.09 6.46
C ILE A 63 -11.14 -5.02 5.15
N HIS A 64 -11.18 -6.09 4.35
CA HIS A 64 -10.33 -6.25 3.17
C HIS A 64 -11.06 -5.99 1.83
N GLN A 65 -12.35 -5.63 1.86
CA GLN A 65 -13.15 -5.33 0.67
C GLN A 65 -12.47 -4.24 -0.18
N GLY A 66 -12.26 -4.54 -1.46
CA GLY A 66 -11.63 -3.63 -2.44
C GLY A 66 -10.14 -3.38 -2.22
N SER A 67 -9.50 -4.05 -1.25
CA SER A 67 -8.11 -3.76 -0.88
C SER A 67 -7.12 -3.91 -2.03
N THR A 68 -7.31 -4.90 -2.90
CA THR A 68 -6.47 -5.11 -4.09
C THR A 68 -6.53 -3.94 -5.05
N GLU A 69 -7.73 -3.49 -5.40
CA GLU A 69 -7.98 -2.39 -6.34
C GLU A 69 -7.43 -1.06 -5.79
N HIS A 70 -7.66 -0.80 -4.50
CA HIS A 70 -7.14 0.39 -3.83
C HIS A 70 -5.61 0.38 -3.72
N LEU A 71 -4.99 -0.76 -3.42
CA LEU A 71 -3.53 -0.92 -3.41
C LEU A 71 -2.93 -0.67 -4.79
N LEU A 72 -3.55 -1.21 -5.85
CA LEU A 72 -3.13 -0.97 -7.23
C LEU A 72 -3.27 0.50 -7.63
N SER A 73 -4.37 1.14 -7.24
CA SER A 73 -4.57 2.57 -7.50
C SER A 73 -3.47 3.43 -6.85
N LEU A 74 -3.15 3.17 -5.58
CA LEU A 74 -2.05 3.86 -4.89
C LEU A 74 -0.70 3.58 -5.54
N TYR A 75 -0.46 2.36 -5.99
CA TYR A 75 0.78 2.02 -6.71
C TYR A 75 0.94 2.81 -7.99
N GLU A 76 -0.11 2.92 -8.80
CA GLU A 76 -0.07 3.68 -10.05
C GLU A 76 0.18 5.18 -9.79
N MET A 77 -0.41 5.74 -8.73
CA MET A 77 -0.12 7.12 -8.31
C MET A 77 1.37 7.32 -7.98
N ILE A 78 1.99 6.36 -7.30
CA ILE A 78 3.42 6.41 -6.96
C ILE A 78 4.28 6.27 -8.22
N ARG A 79 3.94 5.33 -9.11
CA ARG A 79 4.66 5.13 -10.37
C ARG A 79 4.61 6.35 -11.26
N VAL A 80 3.44 6.97 -11.42
CA VAL A 80 3.30 8.19 -12.22
C VAL A 80 4.18 9.29 -11.62
N GLN A 81 4.11 9.52 -10.31
CA GLN A 81 4.95 10.55 -9.69
C GLN A 81 6.46 10.26 -9.85
N ARG A 82 6.90 9.01 -9.65
CA ARG A 82 8.32 8.63 -9.82
C ARG A 82 8.77 8.79 -11.27
N ASN A 83 7.96 8.36 -12.23
CA ASN A 83 8.26 8.48 -13.65
C ASN A 83 8.33 9.95 -14.08
N ASP A 84 7.40 10.79 -13.63
CA ASP A 84 7.42 12.23 -13.90
C ASP A 84 8.63 12.93 -13.23
N SER A 85 9.13 12.39 -12.11
CA SER A 85 10.32 12.91 -11.44
C SER A 85 11.63 12.52 -12.15
N ILE A 86 11.67 11.34 -12.77
CA ILE A 86 12.86 10.80 -13.48
C ILE A 86 12.92 11.33 -14.92
N HIS A 87 11.76 11.44 -15.57
CA HIS A 87 11.61 11.95 -16.93
C HIS A 87 10.57 13.07 -16.92
N PRO A 88 10.91 14.27 -16.42
CA PRO A 88 10.01 15.40 -16.44
C PRO A 88 9.70 15.74 -17.91
N LYS A 89 8.54 15.28 -18.39
CA LYS A 89 7.97 15.76 -19.64
C LYS A 89 7.50 17.19 -19.40
N ILE A 90 8.40 18.13 -19.64
CA ILE A 90 8.11 19.56 -19.57
C ILE A 90 6.93 19.84 -20.51
N GLY A 91 5.74 20.12 -19.95
CA GLY A 91 4.58 20.62 -20.69
C GLY A 91 3.37 19.67 -20.85
N GLU A 92 3.49 18.36 -20.63
CA GLU A 92 2.35 17.42 -20.75
C GLU A 92 1.75 17.07 -19.39
N PHE A 93 1.11 18.04 -18.73
CA PHE A 93 0.35 17.80 -17.50
C PHE A 93 -1.02 17.18 -17.85
N ASN A 94 -1.24 15.92 -17.48
CA ASN A 94 -2.54 15.27 -17.67
C ASN A 94 -3.49 15.64 -16.52
N GLN A 95 -4.20 16.78 -16.67
CA GLN A 95 -5.16 17.30 -15.69
C GLN A 95 -6.20 16.25 -15.29
N THR A 96 -6.71 15.48 -16.26
CA THR A 96 -7.72 14.43 -16.02
C THR A 96 -7.22 13.35 -15.09
N LYS A 97 -5.98 12.86 -15.28
CA LYS A 97 -5.38 11.85 -14.39
C LYS A 97 -5.22 12.39 -12.97
N ILE A 98 -4.78 13.63 -12.83
CA ILE A 98 -4.59 14.24 -11.51
C ILE A 98 -5.92 14.48 -10.82
N PHE A 99 -6.94 14.93 -11.55
CA PHE A 99 -8.30 15.04 -11.04
C PHE A 99 -8.83 13.68 -10.56
N LEU A 100 -8.68 12.62 -11.37
CA LEU A 100 -9.08 11.26 -10.98
C LEU A 100 -8.33 10.79 -9.73
N PHE A 101 -7.03 11.05 -9.65
CA PHE A 101 -6.21 10.71 -8.49
C PHE A 101 -6.63 11.46 -7.22
N ILE A 102 -6.92 12.75 -7.30
CA ILE A 102 -7.39 13.54 -6.15
C ILE A 102 -8.73 12.99 -5.65
N ASN A 103 -9.64 12.64 -6.56
CA ASN A 103 -10.96 12.14 -6.19
C ASN A 103 -10.91 10.71 -5.61
N SER A 104 -10.01 9.85 -6.09
CA SER A 104 -9.91 8.47 -5.59
C SER A 104 -9.05 8.33 -4.33
N LEU A 105 -8.15 9.29 -4.06
CA LEU A 105 -7.22 9.19 -2.93
C LEU A 105 -7.90 8.99 -1.57
N PRO A 106 -8.99 9.70 -1.20
CA PRO A 106 -9.63 9.51 0.09
C PRO A 106 -10.12 8.08 0.31
N ALA A 107 -10.84 7.52 -0.68
CA ALA A 107 -11.34 6.15 -0.62
C ALA A 107 -10.20 5.13 -0.58
N ASN A 108 -9.14 5.35 -1.37
CA ASN A 108 -7.96 4.50 -1.35
C ASN A 108 -7.31 4.49 0.05
N LEU A 109 -7.11 5.68 0.65
CA LEU A 109 -6.51 5.81 1.97
C LEU A 109 -7.39 5.22 3.06
N GLU A 110 -8.71 5.38 2.98
CA GLU A 110 -9.65 4.80 3.95
C GLU A 110 -9.46 3.29 4.08
N VAL A 111 -9.35 2.57 2.97
CA VAL A 111 -9.12 1.12 2.98
C VAL A 111 -7.75 0.76 3.57
N ILE A 112 -6.70 1.52 3.26
CA ILE A 112 -5.37 1.32 3.86
C ILE A 112 -5.39 1.56 5.36
N TYR A 113 -6.02 2.63 5.82
CA TYR A 113 -6.12 2.94 7.25
C TYR A 113 -7.01 1.94 7.99
N ARG A 114 -8.05 1.40 7.36
CA ARG A 114 -8.84 0.29 7.89
C ARG A 114 -7.98 -0.95 8.11
N LEU A 115 -7.15 -1.32 7.13
CA LEU A 115 -6.19 -2.43 7.25
C LEU A 115 -5.16 -2.16 8.35
N ILE A 116 -4.57 -0.96 8.40
CA ILE A 116 -3.62 -0.56 9.45
C ILE A 116 -4.27 -0.71 10.83
N ASN A 117 -5.48 -0.20 11.01
CA ASN A 117 -6.18 -0.29 12.29
C ASN A 117 -6.43 -1.75 12.69
N TRP A 118 -6.82 -2.59 11.73
CA TRP A 118 -7.00 -4.02 11.98
C TRP A 118 -5.70 -4.70 12.43
N PHE A 119 -4.58 -4.51 11.72
CA PHE A 119 -3.28 -5.10 12.08
C PHE A 119 -2.70 -4.55 13.40
N ARG A 120 -3.02 -3.32 13.79
CA ARG A 120 -2.64 -2.80 15.12
C ARG A 120 -3.29 -3.59 16.25
N ASN A 121 -4.54 -4.00 16.05
CA ASN A 121 -5.36 -4.66 17.06
C ASN A 121 -5.27 -6.20 17.02
N HIS A 122 -4.71 -6.78 15.95
CA HIS A 122 -4.66 -8.23 15.76
C HIS A 122 -3.24 -8.69 15.43
N LYS A 123 -2.75 -9.69 16.16
CA LYS A 123 -1.47 -10.36 15.86
C LYS A 123 -1.70 -11.51 14.88
N VAL A 124 -0.85 -11.64 13.88
CA VAL A 124 -0.97 -12.61 12.78
C VAL A 124 0.20 -13.58 12.70
#